data_AF-A0A0N5BC89-F1
#
_entry.id   AF-A0A0N5BC89-F1
#
_cell.length_a   1.000
_cell.length_b   1.000
_cell.length_c   1.000
_cell.angle_alpha   90.00
_cell.angle_beta   90.00
_cell.angle_gamma   90.00
#
_symmetry.space_group_name_H-M   'P 1'
#
loop_
_entity.id
_entity.type
_entity.pdbx_description
1 polymer ?
#
loop_
_entity_poly.entity_id
_entity_poly.type
_entity_poly.pdbx_seq_one_letter_code
_entity_poly.pdbx_strand_id
1 'polypeptide(L)'
;MKYLTTSITLAIVIFVTINGQKQNSQKRSSPRAWKHWDGKNPFPAREIAQNATTLFYQRSGTYYQLVNIYSKQTRKVHGTRRYRVQFNAVKCRLKKQPKSGKKDPIRVVGCVRKNTPFEAILRYNTPIGKLTLFVTNLLTGKSYEKIYNWPAKKIL
;
A
#
# COMPACT_ATOMS: atom_id res chain seq x y z
N MET A 1 49.59 49.51 5.11
CA MET A 1 48.53 48.92 5.96
C MET A 1 47.15 48.93 5.28
N LYS A 2 47.01 48.36 4.07
CA LYS A 2 45.71 48.30 3.35
C LYS A 2 45.19 46.86 3.14
N TYR A 3 46.03 45.85 3.39
CA TYR A 3 45.72 44.44 3.13
C TYR A 3 45.34 43.64 4.40
N LEU A 4 45.54 44.21 5.60
CA LEU A 4 45.16 43.55 6.85
C LEU A 4 43.67 43.69 7.16
N THR A 5 43.08 44.84 6.82
CA THR A 5 41.65 45.13 7.06
C THR A 5 40.73 44.35 6.12
N THR A 6 41.15 44.09 4.88
CA THR A 6 40.38 43.26 3.92
C THR A 6 40.37 41.78 4.28
N SER A 7 41.43 41.27 4.95
CA SER A 7 41.50 39.88 5.39
C SER A 7 40.55 39.60 6.57
N ILE A 8 40.42 40.55 7.50
CA ILE A 8 39.56 40.39 8.69
C ILE A 8 38.06 40.41 8.31
N THR A 9 37.65 41.27 7.37
CA THR A 9 36.25 41.31 6.92
C THR A 9 35.84 40.04 6.17
N LEU A 10 36.74 39.46 5.37
CA LEU A 10 36.47 38.20 4.65
C LEU A 10 36.26 37.01 5.63
N ALA A 11 37.04 36.93 6.70
CA ALA A 11 36.94 35.87 7.69
C ALA A 11 35.62 35.92 8.50
N ILE A 12 35.13 37.12 8.83
CA ILE A 12 33.86 37.28 9.57
C ILE A 12 32.67 36.81 8.73
N VAL A 13 32.64 37.11 7.42
CA VAL A 13 31.56 36.66 6.52
C VAL A 13 31.54 35.13 6.38
N ILE A 14 32.70 34.47 6.40
CA ILE A 14 32.80 33.00 6.37
C ILE A 14 32.30 32.39 7.70
N PHE A 15 32.66 32.96 8.85
CA PHE A 15 32.18 32.45 10.14
C PHE A 15 30.67 32.67 10.36
N VAL A 16 30.11 33.78 9.87
CA VAL A 16 28.66 34.06 9.98
C VAL A 16 27.83 33.18 9.02
N THR A 17 28.37 32.78 7.86
CA THR A 17 27.69 31.85 6.96
C THR A 17 27.74 30.39 7.45
N ILE A 18 28.81 29.97 8.12
CA ILE A 18 28.91 28.61 8.69
C ILE A 18 27.98 28.44 9.90
N ASN A 19 27.83 29.46 10.76
CA ASN A 19 26.93 29.39 11.93
C ASN A 19 25.43 29.44 11.57
N GLY A 20 25.07 29.83 10.34
CA GLY A 20 23.69 29.77 9.83
C GLY A 20 23.22 28.38 9.43
N GLN A 21 24.15 27.44 9.19
CA GLN A 21 23.83 26.03 8.95
C GLN A 21 23.89 25.23 10.26
N LYS A 22 23.16 25.66 11.28
CA LYS A 22 22.48 24.67 12.13
C LYS A 22 21.49 23.96 11.22
N GLN A 23 21.99 22.93 10.52
CA GLN A 23 21.16 21.89 9.97
C GLN A 23 20.28 21.44 11.13
N ASN A 24 19.03 21.90 11.14
CA ASN A 24 17.94 21.14 11.68
C ASN A 24 18.03 19.82 10.93
N SER A 25 18.79 18.88 11.49
CA SER A 25 18.69 17.48 11.15
C SER A 25 17.26 17.13 11.54
N GLN A 26 16.32 17.40 10.63
CA GLN A 26 15.01 16.80 10.66
C GLN A 26 15.32 15.33 10.70
N LYS A 27 15.24 14.77 11.91
CA LYS A 27 15.38 13.35 12.20
C LYS A 27 14.51 12.69 11.13
N ARG A 28 15.12 12.11 10.09
CA ARG A 28 14.40 11.31 9.10
C ARG A 28 13.85 10.18 9.93
N SER A 29 12.61 10.34 10.37
CA SER A 29 11.98 9.37 11.24
C SER A 29 11.99 8.06 10.47
N SER A 30 12.80 7.11 10.94
CA SER A 30 12.87 5.77 10.36
C SER A 30 11.44 5.27 10.17
N PRO A 31 11.11 4.66 9.02
CA PRO A 31 9.74 4.27 8.73
C PRO A 31 9.17 3.50 9.91
N ARG A 32 8.13 4.04 10.55
CA ARG A 32 7.56 3.43 11.76
C ARG A 32 7.27 1.95 11.48
N ALA A 33 7.65 1.11 12.43
CA ALA A 33 7.35 -0.32 12.40
C ALA A 33 5.86 -0.54 12.17
N TRP A 34 5.53 -1.66 11.54
CA TRP A 34 4.15 -2.12 11.42
C TRP A 34 3.58 -2.38 12.81
N LYS A 35 2.40 -1.83 13.08
CA LYS A 35 1.67 -2.04 14.32
C LYS A 35 0.44 -2.88 14.06
N HIS A 36 0.00 -3.64 15.06
CA HIS A 36 -1.29 -4.30 15.01
C HIS A 36 -2.41 -3.29 14.75
N TRP A 37 -3.42 -3.72 14.00
CA TRP A 37 -4.62 -2.96 13.71
C TRP A 37 -5.82 -3.91 13.75
N ASP A 38 -6.92 -3.44 14.33
CA ASP A 38 -8.13 -4.25 14.59
C ASP A 38 -8.79 -4.79 13.32
N GLY A 39 -8.57 -4.11 12.19
CA GLY A 39 -9.11 -4.49 10.88
C GLY A 39 -10.49 -3.91 10.59
N LYS A 40 -10.98 -2.95 11.38
CA LYS A 40 -12.33 -2.38 11.22
C LYS A 40 -12.29 -1.03 10.52
N ASN A 41 -11.67 -0.05 11.16
CA ASN A 41 -11.66 1.34 10.70
C ASN A 41 -10.25 1.81 10.30
N PRO A 42 -10.10 2.69 9.29
CA PRO A 42 -11.14 3.24 8.41
C PRO A 42 -11.50 2.34 7.22
N PHE A 43 -10.79 1.24 7.01
CA PHE A 43 -11.01 0.34 5.88
C PHE A 43 -11.13 -1.09 6.39
N PRO A 44 -12.24 -1.82 6.22
CA PRO A 44 -12.33 -3.17 6.74
C PRO A 44 -11.29 -4.11 6.10
N ALA A 45 -10.54 -4.86 6.89
CA ALA A 45 -9.49 -5.76 6.40
C ALA A 45 -10.05 -6.83 5.44
N ARG A 46 -11.29 -7.28 5.69
CA ARG A 46 -12.01 -8.23 4.83
C ARG A 46 -12.26 -7.67 3.44
N GLU A 47 -12.68 -6.41 3.35
CA GLU A 47 -12.89 -5.73 2.06
C GLU A 47 -11.57 -5.53 1.32
N ILE A 48 -10.49 -5.15 2.02
CA ILE A 48 -9.15 -5.05 1.41
C ILE A 48 -8.76 -6.40 0.77
N ALA A 49 -8.93 -7.50 1.51
CA ALA A 49 -8.59 -8.84 1.02
C ALA A 49 -9.47 -9.28 -0.17
N GLN A 50 -10.78 -9.02 -0.11
CA GLN A 50 -11.71 -9.32 -1.22
C GLN A 50 -11.36 -8.52 -2.47
N ASN A 51 -11.14 -7.21 -2.33
CA ASN A 51 -10.72 -6.34 -3.44
C ASN A 51 -9.37 -6.76 -4.02
N ALA A 52 -8.45 -7.22 -3.17
CA ALA A 52 -7.18 -7.76 -3.60
C ALA A 52 -7.36 -9.05 -4.43
N THR A 53 -8.21 -9.99 -4.01
CA THR A 53 -8.52 -11.18 -4.81
C THR A 53 -9.20 -10.85 -6.14
N THR A 54 -10.13 -9.88 -6.15
CA THR A 54 -10.79 -9.40 -7.37
C THR A 54 -9.78 -8.76 -8.32
N LEU A 55 -8.90 -7.90 -7.82
CA LEU A 55 -7.84 -7.28 -8.61
C LEU A 55 -6.90 -8.35 -9.21
N PHE A 56 -6.50 -9.33 -8.40
CA PHE A 56 -5.64 -10.41 -8.89
C PHE A 56 -6.32 -11.23 -9.99
N TYR A 57 -7.62 -11.53 -9.85
CA TYR A 57 -8.39 -12.21 -10.89
C TYR A 57 -8.48 -11.38 -12.17
N GLN A 58 -8.82 -10.09 -12.07
CA GLN A 58 -8.89 -9.19 -13.23
C GLN A 58 -7.59 -9.11 -14.02
N ARG A 59 -6.44 -9.22 -13.35
CA ARG A 59 -5.11 -9.10 -13.97
C ARG A 59 -4.53 -10.43 -14.45
N SER A 60 -4.79 -11.52 -13.73
CA SER A 60 -4.16 -12.83 -14.01
C SER A 60 -5.10 -13.84 -14.67
N GLY A 61 -6.40 -13.56 -14.70
CA GLY A 61 -7.45 -14.51 -15.08
C GLY A 61 -7.64 -15.67 -14.08
N THR A 62 -6.85 -15.72 -13.00
CA THR A 62 -6.95 -16.79 -11.99
C THR A 62 -7.79 -16.33 -10.81
N TYR A 63 -8.91 -17.02 -10.59
CA TYR A 63 -9.79 -16.72 -9.48
C TYR A 63 -9.31 -17.39 -8.19
N TYR A 64 -9.25 -16.60 -7.12
CA TYR A 64 -8.96 -17.07 -5.77
C TYR A 64 -10.09 -16.65 -4.84
N GLN A 65 -10.61 -17.59 -4.04
CA GLN A 65 -11.60 -17.32 -3.01
C GLN A 65 -10.91 -17.10 -1.67
N LEU A 66 -11.20 -15.98 -1.01
CA LEU A 66 -10.68 -15.67 0.32
C LEU A 66 -11.15 -16.71 1.34
N VAL A 67 -10.21 -17.26 2.12
CA VAL A 67 -10.47 -18.23 3.20
C VAL A 67 -10.41 -17.55 4.56
N ASN A 68 -9.25 -16.98 4.91
CA ASN A 68 -9.06 -16.32 6.20
C ASN A 68 -8.04 -15.19 6.11
N ILE A 69 -8.08 -14.29 7.10
CA ILE A 69 -7.09 -13.23 7.31
C ILE A 69 -6.34 -13.56 8.58
N TYR A 70 -5.01 -13.66 8.51
CA TYR A 70 -4.18 -14.04 9.65
C TYR A 70 -3.29 -12.89 10.14
N SER A 71 -3.09 -11.83 9.35
CA SER A 71 -2.34 -10.65 9.79
C SER A 71 -3.01 -9.36 9.35
N LYS A 72 -3.07 -8.40 10.28
CA LYS A 72 -3.65 -7.07 10.11
C LYS A 72 -2.72 -6.06 10.74
N GLN A 73 -2.13 -5.22 9.91
CA GLN A 73 -1.10 -4.29 10.33
C GLN A 73 -1.33 -2.92 9.73
N THR A 74 -0.91 -1.87 10.43
CA THR A 74 -0.94 -0.49 9.93
C THR A 74 0.37 0.23 10.23
N ARG A 75 0.71 1.21 9.40
CA ARG A 75 1.77 2.19 9.69
C ARG A 75 1.55 3.50 8.95
N LYS A 76 2.22 4.55 9.40
CA LYS A 76 2.29 5.85 8.72
C LYS A 76 3.70 6.05 8.18
N VAL A 77 3.80 6.38 6.88
CA VAL A 77 5.08 6.64 6.19
C VAL A 77 4.91 7.95 5.42
N HIS A 78 5.70 8.98 5.76
CA HIS A 78 5.64 10.31 5.12
C HIS A 78 4.22 10.87 4.95
N GLY A 79 3.41 10.84 6.02
CA GLY A 79 2.02 11.32 5.95
C GLY A 79 1.01 10.31 5.44
N THR A 80 1.42 9.35 4.59
CA THR A 80 0.55 8.30 4.03
C THR A 80 0.28 7.19 5.04
N ARG A 81 -0.99 6.85 5.27
CA ARG A 81 -1.38 5.66 6.05
C ARG A 81 -1.34 4.42 5.16
N ARG A 82 -0.78 3.33 5.65
CA ARG A 82 -0.70 2.04 4.96
C ARG A 82 -1.34 0.97 5.83
N TYR A 83 -2.20 0.15 5.24
CA TYR A 83 -2.87 -0.98 5.88
C TYR A 83 -2.42 -2.24 5.15
N ARG A 84 -1.75 -3.15 5.86
CA ARG A 84 -1.30 -4.44 5.36
C ARG A 84 -2.23 -5.51 5.88
N VAL A 85 -2.71 -6.34 4.97
CA VAL A 85 -3.55 -7.50 5.26
C VAL A 85 -2.89 -8.72 4.64
N GLN A 86 -2.52 -9.70 5.45
CA GLN A 86 -2.05 -10.99 4.93
C GLN A 86 -3.13 -12.04 5.16
N PHE A 87 -3.39 -12.83 4.13
CA PHE A 87 -4.56 -13.71 4.07
C PHE A 87 -4.27 -14.96 3.24
N ASN A 88 -5.05 -16.01 3.48
CA ASN A 88 -5.04 -17.21 2.65
C ASN A 88 -6.25 -17.20 1.71
N ALA A 89 -6.01 -17.62 0.48
CA ALA A 89 -7.06 -17.82 -0.51
C ALA A 89 -6.84 -19.14 -1.28
N VAL A 90 -7.93 -19.75 -1.75
CA VAL A 90 -7.88 -21.00 -2.53
C VAL A 90 -8.15 -20.72 -3.99
N LYS A 91 -7.36 -21.33 -4.88
CA LYS A 91 -7.57 -21.21 -6.32
C LYS A 91 -8.84 -21.96 -6.70
N CYS A 92 -9.75 -21.32 -7.44
CA CYS A 92 -10.96 -21.98 -7.91
C CYS A 92 -11.10 -21.95 -9.43
N ARG A 93 -11.78 -22.98 -9.95
CA ARG A 93 -12.19 -23.09 -11.34
C ARG A 93 -13.58 -22.49 -11.49
N LEU A 94 -13.71 -21.58 -12.45
CA LEU A 94 -14.98 -20.95 -12.76
C LEU A 94 -15.67 -21.69 -13.89
N LYS A 95 -17.01 -21.76 -13.84
CA LYS A 95 -17.81 -22.22 -14.97
C LYS A 95 -17.78 -21.13 -16.02
N LYS A 96 -17.42 -21.46 -17.26
CA LYS A 96 -17.54 -20.51 -18.38
C LYS A 96 -18.99 -20.08 -18.47
N GLN A 97 -19.23 -18.77 -18.37
CA GLN A 97 -20.57 -18.24 -18.61
C GLN A 97 -20.84 -18.24 -20.11
N PRO A 98 -22.07 -18.59 -20.54
CA PRO A 98 -22.48 -18.38 -21.92
C PRO A 98 -22.40 -16.88 -22.24
N LYS A 99 -22.08 -16.53 -23.50
CA LYS A 99 -21.92 -15.14 -23.97
C LYS A 99 -23.24 -14.33 -23.98
N SER A 100 -24.25 -14.70 -23.20
CA SER A 100 -25.46 -13.88 -23.09
C SER A 100 -25.10 -12.60 -22.32
N GLY A 101 -25.50 -11.44 -22.84
CA GLY A 101 -25.11 -10.11 -22.32
C GLY A 101 -25.61 -9.77 -20.90
N LYS A 102 -26.08 -10.75 -20.13
CA LYS A 102 -26.48 -10.58 -18.73
C LYS A 102 -25.29 -10.88 -17.83
N LYS A 103 -25.00 -9.98 -16.89
CA LYS A 103 -24.01 -10.18 -15.83
C LYS A 103 -24.49 -11.27 -14.87
N ASP A 104 -24.36 -12.52 -15.26
CA ASP A 104 -24.61 -13.62 -14.36
C ASP A 104 -23.55 -13.63 -13.23
N PRO A 105 -23.90 -14.10 -12.03
CA PRO A 105 -22.93 -14.22 -10.94
C PRO A 105 -21.84 -15.25 -11.26
N ILE A 106 -20.61 -15.00 -10.79
CA ILE A 106 -19.48 -15.93 -10.93
C ILE A 106 -19.87 -17.28 -10.33
N ARG A 107 -19.99 -18.32 -11.16
CA ARG A 107 -20.29 -19.68 -10.70
C ARG A 107 -18.98 -20.45 -10.53
N VAL A 108 -18.64 -20.77 -9.29
CA VAL A 108 -17.48 -21.61 -8.95
C VAL A 108 -17.85 -23.08 -9.15
N VAL A 109 -17.06 -23.80 -9.93
CA VAL A 109 -17.23 -25.25 -10.17
C VAL A 109 -16.55 -26.06 -9.07
N GLY A 110 -15.40 -25.57 -8.60
CA GLY A 110 -14.66 -26.20 -7.51
C GLY A 110 -13.39 -25.45 -7.19
N CYS A 111 -12.91 -25.60 -5.96
CA CYS A 111 -11.66 -25.01 -5.48
C CYS A 111 -10.64 -26.10 -5.17
N VAL A 112 -9.36 -25.79 -5.38
CA VAL A 112 -8.27 -26.67 -4.90
C VAL A 112 -8.23 -26.60 -3.37
N ARG A 113 -7.89 -27.71 -2.71
CA ARG A 113 -7.77 -27.76 -1.25
C ARG A 113 -6.54 -27.01 -0.69
N LYS A 114 -5.65 -26.54 -1.57
CA LYS A 114 -4.40 -25.87 -1.18
C LYS A 114 -4.60 -24.38 -0.98
N ASN A 115 -4.31 -23.90 0.24
CA ASN A 115 -4.25 -22.48 0.56
C ASN A 115 -3.05 -21.82 -0.13
N THR A 116 -3.28 -20.62 -0.65
CA THR A 116 -2.27 -19.76 -1.25
C THR A 116 -2.20 -18.46 -0.43
N PRO A 117 -1.05 -18.12 0.17
CA PRO A 117 -0.87 -16.88 0.90
C PRO A 117 -0.76 -15.67 -0.02
N PHE A 118 -1.40 -14.58 0.38
CA PHE A 118 -1.34 -13.28 -0.26
C PHE A 118 -1.06 -12.17 0.75
N GLU A 119 -0.42 -11.10 0.28
CA GLU A 119 -0.31 -9.82 0.99
C GLU A 119 -1.03 -8.75 0.18
N ALA A 120 -1.93 -8.01 0.83
CA ALA A 120 -2.50 -6.78 0.31
C ALA A 120 -2.00 -5.58 1.11
N ILE A 121 -1.63 -4.51 0.42
CA ILE A 121 -1.28 -3.21 1.03
C ILE A 121 -2.19 -2.14 0.44
N LEU A 122 -3.10 -1.62 1.25
CA LEU A 122 -3.86 -0.42 0.93
C LEU A 122 -3.11 0.82 1.41
N ARG A 123 -2.77 1.73 0.50
CA ARG A 123 -2.17 3.02 0.80
C ARG A 123 -3.23 4.10 0.69
N TYR A 124 -3.40 4.88 1.74
CA TYR A 124 -4.23 6.08 1.74
C TYR A 124 -3.35 7.32 1.77
N ASN A 125 -3.27 7.97 0.61
CA ASN A 125 -2.51 9.19 0.43
C ASN A 125 -3.41 10.40 0.71
N THR A 126 -3.51 10.77 1.98
CA THR A 126 -4.41 11.82 2.47
C THR A 126 -4.25 13.17 1.74
N PRO A 127 -3.03 13.68 1.46
CA PRO A 127 -2.84 14.94 0.74
C PRO A 127 -3.40 14.97 -0.70
N ILE A 128 -3.45 13.82 -1.38
CA ILE A 128 -3.82 13.74 -2.81
C ILE A 128 -5.23 13.14 -2.98
N GLY A 129 -5.86 12.68 -1.89
CA GLY A 129 -7.17 12.00 -1.98
C GLY A 129 -7.13 10.74 -2.84
N LYS A 130 -6.01 9.99 -2.84
CA LYS A 130 -5.87 8.75 -3.61
C LYS A 130 -5.72 7.54 -2.71
N LEU A 131 -6.37 6.45 -3.12
CA LEU A 131 -6.18 5.11 -2.55
C LEU A 131 -5.44 4.25 -3.54
N THR A 132 -4.44 3.50 -3.09
CA THR A 132 -3.73 2.54 -3.93
C THR A 132 -3.73 1.18 -3.26
N LEU A 133 -4.29 0.18 -3.94
CA LEU A 133 -4.29 -1.20 -3.49
C LEU A 133 -3.19 -1.97 -4.23
N PHE A 134 -2.28 -2.55 -3.48
CA PHE A 134 -1.30 -3.52 -3.95
C PHE A 134 -1.74 -4.91 -3.50
N VAL A 135 -1.60 -5.90 -4.37
CA VAL A 135 -1.79 -7.32 -4.03
C VAL A 135 -0.61 -8.12 -4.53
N THR A 136 -0.07 -8.99 -3.69
CA THR A 136 1.05 -9.86 -4.00
C THR A 136 0.70 -11.30 -3.62
N ASN A 137 0.89 -12.22 -4.55
CA ASN A 137 0.87 -13.65 -4.28
C ASN A 137 2.22 -14.04 -3.65
N LEU A 138 2.22 -14.45 -2.38
CA LEU A 138 3.45 -14.67 -1.63
C LEU A 138 4.21 -15.94 -2.03
N LEU A 139 3.59 -16.88 -2.76
CA LEU A 139 4.27 -18.07 -3.29
C LEU A 139 5.00 -17.80 -4.60
N THR A 140 4.42 -16.96 -5.46
CA THR A 140 4.92 -16.72 -6.82
C THR A 140 5.60 -15.37 -6.99
N GLY A 141 5.49 -14.47 -6.01
CA GLY A 141 5.96 -13.08 -6.09
C GLY A 141 5.14 -12.17 -7.02
N LYS A 142 4.22 -12.72 -7.82
CA LYS A 142 3.40 -11.95 -8.75
C LYS A 142 2.58 -10.90 -8.01
N SER A 143 2.70 -9.66 -8.47
CA SER A 143 2.10 -8.50 -7.82
C SER A 143 1.33 -7.64 -8.81
N TYR A 144 0.24 -7.03 -8.34
CA TYR A 144 -0.58 -6.10 -9.12
C TYR A 144 -0.98 -4.90 -8.28
N GLU A 145 -1.24 -3.79 -8.97
CA GLU A 145 -1.70 -2.55 -8.34
C GLU A 145 -2.93 -1.96 -9.04
N LYS A 146 -3.71 -1.20 -8.26
CA LYS A 146 -4.82 -0.38 -8.73
C LYS A 146 -4.94 0.88 -7.89
N ILE A 147 -5.12 2.02 -8.57
CA ILE A 147 -5.34 3.33 -7.97
C ILE A 147 -6.82 3.69 -8.06
N TYR A 148 -7.36 4.26 -6.99
CA TYR A 148 -8.73 4.70 -6.84
C TYR A 148 -8.77 6.16 -6.37
N ASN A 149 -9.78 6.92 -6.81
CA ASN A 149 -10.03 8.28 -6.33
C ASN A 149 -10.88 8.24 -5.05
N TRP A 150 -10.57 9.10 -4.06
CA TRP A 150 -11.31 9.24 -2.80
C TRP A 150 -12.16 10.54 -2.79
N PRO A 151 -13.39 10.56 -2.24
CA PRO A 151 -14.11 9.45 -1.62
C PRO A 151 -14.57 8.44 -2.66
N ALA A 152 -14.11 7.20 -2.50
CA ALA A 152 -14.57 6.12 -3.35
C ALA A 152 -15.96 5.74 -2.82
N LYS A 153 -17.03 5.97 -3.58
CA LYS A 153 -18.40 5.47 -3.28
C LYS A 153 -18.37 3.97 -2.92
N LYS A 154 -17.34 3.29 -3.42
CA LYS A 154 -17.03 1.88 -3.25
C LYS A 154 -15.50 1.72 -3.41
N ILE A 155 -14.77 1.17 -2.41
CA ILE A 155 -13.42 0.60 -2.69
C ILE A 155 -13.51 -0.63 -3.62
N LEU A 156 -14.71 -1.07 -4.01
CA LEU A 156 -15.51 -2.11 -3.37
C LEU A 156 -15.58 -3.28 -4.37
#